data_AF-A0A3D1VIJ1-F1
#
_entry.id   AF-A0A3D1VIJ1-F1
#
_cell.length_a   1.000
_cell.length_b   1.000
_cell.length_c   1.000
_cell.angle_alpha   90.00
_cell.angle_beta   90.00
_cell.angle_gamma   90.00
#
_symmetry.space_group_name_H-M   'P 1'
#
loop_
_entity.id
_entity.type
_entity.pdbx_description
1 polymer ?
#
loop_
_entity_poly.entity_id
_entity_poly.type
_entity_poly.pdbx_seq_one_letter_code
_entity_poly.pdbx_strand_id
1 'polypeptide(L)' 'TRQRQRENARFLQIKRKLIRFFKLQKAKIRDRKTHVFKACPICKAVLRLPKTKGTHTVRCPRCQQVFDVKI' A
#
# COMPACT_ATOMS: atom_id res chain seq x y z
N THR A 1 12.82 -25.32 -23.91
CA THR A 1 13.21 -26.12 -22.72
C THR A 1 12.44 -25.68 -21.48
N ARG A 2 11.81 -26.62 -20.77
CA ARG A 2 10.95 -26.39 -19.59
C ARG A 2 11.68 -25.77 -18.38
N GLN A 3 13.00 -25.94 -18.30
CA GLN A 3 13.84 -25.41 -17.22
C GLN A 3 13.96 -23.88 -17.26
N ARG A 4 14.24 -23.27 -18.42
CA ARG A 4 14.32 -21.81 -18.59
C ARG A 4 13.00 -21.09 -18.28
N GLN A 5 11.86 -21.74 -18.56
CA GLN A 5 10.54 -21.20 -18.21
C GLN A 5 10.32 -21.11 -16.70
N ARG A 6 10.79 -22.10 -15.93
CA ARG A 6 10.72 -22.09 -14.46
C ARG A 6 11.63 -21.03 -13.84
N GLU A 7 12.83 -20.85 -14.38
CA GLU A 7 13.75 -19.77 -13.96
C GLU A 7 13.16 -18.39 -14.23
N ASN A 8 12.62 -18.18 -15.43
CA ASN A 8 11.99 -16.92 -15.79
C ASN A 8 10.73 -16.64 -14.93
N ALA A 9 9.94 -17.66 -14.60
CA ALA A 9 8.80 -17.52 -13.69
C ALA A 9 9.22 -17.05 -12.28
N ARG A 10 10.30 -17.62 -11.72
CA ARG A 10 10.88 -17.19 -10.43
C ARG A 10 11.40 -15.76 -10.51
N PHE A 11 12.13 -15.42 -11.58
CA PHE A 11 12.62 -14.06 -11.83
C PHE A 11 11.47 -13.04 -11.93
N LEU A 12 10.41 -13.35 -12.68
CA LEU A 12 9.24 -12.48 -12.79
C LEU A 12 8.55 -12.28 -11.44
N GLN A 13 8.45 -13.30 -10.58
CA GLN A 13 7.85 -13.14 -9.25
C GLN A 13 8.64 -12.15 -8.39
N ILE A 14 9.96 -12.26 -8.36
CA ILE A 14 10.84 -11.36 -7.61
C ILE A 14 10.77 -9.95 -8.19
N LYS A 15 10.90 -9.83 -9.52
CA LYS A 15 10.81 -8.56 -10.24
C LYS A 15 9.48 -7.85 -10.01
N ARG A 16 8.35 -8.58 -10.04
CA ARG A 16 7.01 -8.02 -9.76
C ARG A 16 6.91 -7.47 -8.33
N LYS A 17 7.44 -8.18 -7.33
CA LYS A 17 7.46 -7.69 -5.93
C LYS A 17 8.26 -6.39 -5.81
N LEU A 18 9.44 -6.33 -6.42
CA LEU A 18 10.29 -5.14 -6.43
C LEU A 18 9.58 -3.96 -7.10
N ILE A 19 9.07 -4.15 -8.32
CA ILE A 19 8.35 -3.09 -9.06
C ILE A 19 7.15 -2.59 -8.25
N ARG A 20 6.39 -3.49 -7.61
CA ARG A 20 5.24 -3.11 -6.77
C ARG A 20 5.66 -2.25 -5.59
N PHE A 21 6.76 -2.60 -4.92
CA PHE A 21 7.30 -1.81 -3.82
C PHE A 21 7.72 -0.41 -4.30
N PHE A 22 8.52 -0.32 -5.37
CA PHE A 22 8.95 0.96 -5.93
C PHE A 22 7.78 1.83 -6.40
N LYS A 23 6.77 1.25 -7.05
CA LYS A 23 5.55 1.98 -7.45
C LYS A 23 4.82 2.56 -6.24
N LEU A 24 4.70 1.79 -5.15
CA LEU A 24 4.00 2.23 -3.94
C LEU A 24 4.78 3.35 -3.22
N GLN A 25 6.11 3.27 -3.18
CA GLN A 25 6.94 4.34 -2.63
C GLN A 25 6.88 5.61 -3.50
N LYS A 26 6.94 5.48 -4.83
CA LYS A 26 6.80 6.61 -5.75
C LYS A 26 5.45 7.32 -5.57
N ALA A 27 4.36 6.57 -5.43
CA ALA A 27 3.04 7.13 -5.15
C ALA A 27 3.00 7.86 -3.79
N LYS A 28 3.58 7.28 -2.73
CA LYS A 28 3.70 7.94 -1.42
C LYS A 28 4.44 9.27 -1.50
N ILE A 29 5.54 9.34 -2.25
CA ILE A 29 6.35 10.55 -2.39
C ILE A 29 5.59 11.61 -3.20
N ARG A 30 5.00 11.22 -4.33
CA ARG A 30 4.24 12.14 -5.20
C ARG A 30 3.06 12.76 -4.45
N ASP A 31 2.31 11.93 -3.73
CA ASP A 31 1.06 12.33 -3.10
C ASP A 31 1.26 12.83 -1.64
N ARG A 32 2.52 12.98 -1.17
CA ARG A 32 2.89 13.36 0.21
C ARG A 32 2.28 14.68 0.69
N LYS A 33 2.01 15.61 -0.23
CA LYS A 33 1.46 16.94 0.10
C LYS A 33 -0.05 16.88 0.37
N THR A 34 -0.78 16.02 -0.34
CA THR A 34 -2.25 16.00 -0.35
C THR A 34 -2.84 14.83 0.43
N HIS A 35 -2.16 13.68 0.44
CA HIS A 35 -2.66 12.45 1.04
C HIS A 35 -1.63 11.80 1.95
N VAL A 36 -2.13 11.15 3.01
CA VAL A 36 -1.34 10.33 3.92
C VAL A 36 -1.73 8.87 3.73
N PHE A 37 -0.72 8.01 3.65
CA PHE A 37 -0.91 6.57 3.57
C PHE A 37 -0.74 5.97 4.96
N LYS A 38 -1.82 5.47 5.56
CA LYS A 38 -1.79 4.79 6.86
C LYS A 38 -2.18 3.33 6.68
N ALA A 39 -1.54 2.45 7.45
CA ALA A 39 -1.95 1.06 7.50
C ALA A 39 -3.14 0.92 8.45
N CYS A 40 -4.13 0.12 8.06
CA CYS A 40 -5.17 -0.32 8.98
C CYS A 40 -4.53 -1.20 10.10
N PRO A 41 -4.89 -0.99 11.38
CA PRO A 41 -4.32 -1.76 12.49
C PRO A 41 -4.65 -3.26 12.41
N ILE A 42 -5.79 -3.61 11.80
CA ILE A 42 -6.29 -5.00 11.75
C ILE A 42 -5.81 -5.70 10.48
N CYS A 43 -6.21 -5.20 9.31
CA CYS A 43 -5.98 -5.89 8.05
C CYS A 43 -4.70 -5.48 7.31
N LYS A 44 -3.95 -4.51 7.86
CA LYS A 44 -2.70 -3.95 7.29
C LYS A 44 -2.84 -3.41 5.86
N ALA A 45 -4.07 -3.25 5.37
CA ALA A 45 -4.32 -2.59 4.09
C ALA A 45 -3.87 -1.14 4.17
N VAL A 46 -3.19 -0.67 3.12
CA VAL A 46 -2.73 0.72 3.02
C VAL A 46 -3.92 1.56 2.57
N LEU A 47 -4.38 2.45 3.45
CA LEU A 47 -5.46 3.38 3.19
C LEU A 47 -4.88 4.72 2.75
N ARG A 48 -5.52 5.33 1.75
CA ARG A 48 -5.21 6.68 1.30
C ARG A 48 -6.20 7.62 1.98
N LEU A 49 -5.68 8.51 2.83
CA LEU A 49 -6.45 9.49 3.59
C LEU A 49 -6.06 10.90 3.15
N PRO A 50 -6.99 11.88 3.13
CA PRO A 50 -6.63 13.28 2.91
C PRO A 50 -5.78 13.79 4.09
N LYS A 51 -4.83 14.68 3.80
CA LYS A 51 -3.96 15.28 4.82
C LYS A 51 -4.66 16.46 5.52
N THR A 52 -5.75 16.16 6.20
CA THR A 52 -6.49 17.13 7.04
C THR A 52 -6.02 16.97 8.48
N LYS A 53 -5.49 18.04 9.08
CA LYS A 53 -5.03 18.01 10.48
C LYS A 53 -6.22 17.71 11.40
N GLY A 54 -6.03 16.81 12.36
CA GLY A 54 -7.06 16.45 13.34
C GLY A 54 -7.22 14.95 13.55
N THR A 55 -8.16 14.59 14.41
CA THR A 55 -8.64 13.23 14.61
C THR A 55 -9.67 12.88 13.54
N HIS A 56 -9.36 11.90 12.70
CA HIS A 56 -10.29 11.39 11.69
C HIS A 56 -10.73 9.99 12.08
N THR A 57 -12.03 9.81 12.21
CA THR A 57 -12.65 8.50 12.40
C THR A 57 -12.78 7.84 11.03
N VAL A 58 -11.93 6.86 10.75
CA VAL A 58 -11.81 6.24 9.42
C VAL A 58 -12.40 4.84 9.45
N ARG A 59 -13.27 4.55 8.49
CA ARG A 59 -13.76 3.18 8.23
C ARG A 59 -12.89 2.49 7.19
N CYS A 60 -12.35 1.32 7.52
CA CYS A 60 -11.57 0.55 6.55
C CYS A 60 -12.49 -0.13 5.52
N PRO A 61 -12.28 0.02 4.20
CA PRO A 61 -13.09 -0.66 3.18
C PRO A 61 -12.87 -2.18 3.13
N ARG A 62 -11.78 -2.70 3.73
CA ARG A 62 -11.45 -4.13 3.72
C ARG A 62 -12.05 -4.89 4.89
N CYS A 63 -11.88 -4.38 6.11
CA CYS A 63 -12.37 -5.04 7.32
C CYS A 63 -13.57 -4.34 7.96
N GLN A 64 -14.03 -3.22 7.39
CA GLN A 64 -15.18 -2.42 7.85
C GLN A 64 -15.07 -1.85 9.27
N GLN A 65 -13.97 -2.12 9.97
CA GLN A 65 -13.69 -1.56 11.28
C GLN A 65 -13.48 -0.05 11.20
N VAL A 66 -14.00 0.62 12.21
CA VAL A 66 -13.84 2.07 12.43
C VAL A 66 -12.73 2.27 13.46
N PHE A 67 -11.80 3.18 13.18
CA PHE A 67 -10.74 3.55 14.11
C PHE A 67 -10.33 5.00 13.92
N ASP A 68 -9.86 5.61 15.01
CA ASP A 68 -9.40 7.00 14.99
C ASP A 68 -7.94 7.08 14.57
N VAL A 69 -7.68 7.94 13.60
CA VAL A 69 -6.34 8.22 13.09
C VAL A 69 -6.05 9.69 13.32
N LYS A 70 -5.00 9.97 14.09
CA LYS A 70 -4.39 11.31 14.15
C LYS A 70 -3.48 11.48 12.94
N ILE A 71 -3.80 12.46 12.10
CA ILE A 71 -3.06 12.83 10.88
C ILE A 71 -2.17 14.03 11.14
#